data_AF-A0A349UMH4-F1
#
_entry.id   AF-A0A349UMH4-F1
#
_cell.length_a   1.000
_cell.length_b   1.000
_cell.length_c   1.000
_cell.angle_alpha   90.00
_cell.angle_beta   90.00
_cell.angle_gamma   90.00
#
_symmetry.space_group_name_H-M   'P 1'
#
loop_
_entity.id
_entity.type
_entity.pdbx_description
1 polymer ?
#
loop_
_entity_poly.entity_id
_entity_poly.type
_entity_poly.pdbx_seq_one_letter_code
_entity_poly.pdbx_strand_id
1 'polypeptide(L)'
;MAETIFPKEGEFILSRYRYKVEKPLDNLGRIYVFMHCVENQFKDYLAVLPDSTVLAERVDKDDGKFVLKRDVKAVVYYSRSSQLGMAFVYPEVYKGATSSKDFISNMIWDRKTDNKLYFNAAVKDHKVGDEFEYHLKFTPFVAGPEEWKSLGKGLAEETGF
;
A
#
# COMPACT_ATOMS: atom_id res chain seq x y z
N MET A 1 15.76 -7.86 8.63
CA MET A 1 15.88 -8.73 7.44
C MET A 1 14.70 -8.43 6.55
N ALA A 2 14.90 -8.22 5.25
CA ALA A 2 13.82 -8.05 4.28
C ALA A 2 13.76 -9.32 3.44
N GLU A 3 12.57 -9.89 3.31
CA GLU A 3 12.32 -11.08 2.50
C GLU A 3 11.18 -10.80 1.53
N THR A 4 11.37 -11.20 0.28
CA THR A 4 10.32 -11.20 -0.74
C THR A 4 10.16 -12.63 -1.22
N ILE A 5 8.99 -13.21 -0.97
CA ILE A 5 8.66 -14.57 -1.40
C ILE A 5 7.90 -14.48 -2.71
N PHE A 6 8.47 -15.06 -3.76
CA PHE A 6 7.80 -15.30 -5.03
C PHE A 6 7.29 -16.75 -5.04
N PRO A 7 5.98 -16.99 -5.16
CA PRO A 7 5.45 -18.33 -5.35
C PRO A 7 5.97 -18.92 -6.66
N LYS A 8 6.05 -20.25 -6.74
CA LYS A 8 6.51 -20.97 -7.93
C LYS A 8 5.65 -20.67 -9.18
N GLU A 9 4.40 -20.24 -8.98
CA GLU A 9 3.49 -19.73 -10.01
C GLU A 9 2.73 -18.49 -9.47
N GLY A 10 2.49 -17.51 -10.35
CA GLY A 10 2.28 -16.09 -10.04
C GLY A 10 0.93 -15.66 -9.43
N GLU A 11 0.55 -16.22 -8.29
CA GLU A 11 -0.65 -15.78 -7.58
C GLU A 11 -0.44 -14.46 -6.81
N PHE A 12 0.70 -14.28 -6.13
CA PHE A 12 0.99 -13.08 -5.36
C PHE A 12 2.49 -12.91 -5.07
N ILE A 13 2.91 -11.78 -4.54
CA ILE A 13 4.23 -11.54 -3.96
C ILE A 13 4.01 -11.12 -2.51
N LEU A 14 4.76 -11.71 -1.58
CA LEU A 14 4.70 -11.31 -0.16
C LEU A 14 6.00 -10.62 0.24
N SER A 15 5.87 -9.36 0.66
CA SER A 15 6.97 -8.55 1.20
C SER A 15 6.90 -8.52 2.71
N ARG A 16 7.98 -8.90 3.40
CA ARG A 16 8.09 -8.87 4.87
C ARG A 16 9.32 -8.08 5.31
N TYR A 17 9.11 -7.09 6.18
CA TYR A 17 10.18 -6.25 6.72
C TYR A 17 10.18 -6.35 8.24
N ARG A 18 11.21 -7.01 8.80
CA ARG A 18 11.43 -7.11 10.25
C ARG A 18 12.44 -6.07 10.74
N TYR A 19 12.07 -5.36 11.80
CA TYR A 19 12.85 -4.35 12.47
C TYR A 19 13.10 -4.74 13.94
N LYS A 20 14.23 -4.27 14.46
CA LYS A 20 14.60 -4.35 15.88
C LYS A 20 15.10 -2.98 16.32
N VAL A 21 14.62 -2.49 17.45
CA VAL A 21 15.07 -1.21 18.01
C VAL A 21 16.30 -1.44 18.88
N GLU A 22 17.47 -1.11 18.37
CA GLU A 22 18.73 -1.23 19.11
C GLU A 22 19.10 0.04 19.88
N LYS A 23 18.52 1.19 19.51
CA LYS A 23 18.79 2.50 20.10
C LYS A 23 17.50 3.32 20.22
N PRO A 24 17.43 4.27 21.16
CA PRO A 24 16.29 5.16 21.29
C PRO A 24 15.94 5.87 19.96
N LEU A 25 14.65 5.98 19.65
CA LEU A 25 14.12 6.55 18.42
C LEU A 25 13.76 8.04 18.56
N ASP A 26 14.42 8.77 19.47
CA ASP A 26 14.05 10.13 19.89
C ASP A 26 13.91 11.12 18.70
N ASN A 27 14.66 10.87 17.63
CA ASN A 27 14.66 11.68 16.40
C ASN A 27 14.08 10.94 15.18
N LEU A 28 13.55 9.72 15.33
CA LEU A 28 12.98 8.92 14.25
C LEU A 28 11.51 8.62 14.53
N GLY A 29 10.61 9.49 14.07
CA GLY A 29 9.17 9.31 14.29
C GLY A 29 8.50 8.35 13.30
N ARG A 30 9.13 8.09 12.14
CA ARG A 30 8.50 7.39 11.02
C ARG A 30 9.50 6.76 10.05
N ILE A 31 9.05 5.79 9.27
CA ILE A 31 9.82 5.16 8.19
C ILE A 31 8.94 4.87 6.97
N TYR A 32 9.51 4.98 5.77
CA TYR A 32 8.88 4.44 4.56
C TYR A 32 9.19 2.95 4.47
N VAL A 33 8.21 2.11 4.81
CA VAL A 33 8.38 0.65 4.84
C VAL A 33 8.23 0.08 3.43
N PHE A 34 7.17 0.47 2.73
CA PHE A 34 6.91 0.04 1.36
C PHE A 34 6.87 1.25 0.41
N MET A 35 7.44 1.07 -0.78
CA MET A 35 7.37 2.03 -1.87
C MET A 35 7.26 1.26 -3.19
N HIS A 36 6.13 1.37 -3.87
CA HIS A 36 5.89 0.72 -5.15
C HIS A 36 5.66 1.76 -6.23
N CYS A 37 6.50 1.75 -7.27
CA CYS A 37 6.25 2.48 -8.50
C CYS A 37 5.25 1.69 -9.34
N VAL A 38 4.25 2.38 -9.86
CA VAL A 38 3.20 1.83 -10.71
C VAL A 38 3.19 2.62 -12.00
N GLU A 39 3.22 1.94 -13.14
CA GLU A 39 3.21 2.60 -14.44
C GLU A 39 1.96 3.48 -14.63
N ASN A 40 2.10 4.55 -15.41
CA ASN A 40 1.03 5.51 -15.64
C ASN A 40 -0.17 4.97 -16.43
N GLN A 41 -0.12 3.74 -16.94
CA GLN A 41 -1.31 3.08 -17.48
C GLN A 41 -2.33 2.68 -16.39
N PHE A 42 -1.91 2.57 -15.13
CA PHE A 42 -2.78 2.28 -14.00
C PHE A 42 -3.33 3.56 -13.39
N LYS A 43 -4.40 4.08 -14.00
CA LYS A 43 -5.01 5.36 -13.63
C LYS A 43 -6.21 5.22 -12.71
N ASP A 44 -6.90 4.08 -12.69
CA ASP A 44 -8.03 3.86 -11.78
C ASP A 44 -7.52 3.17 -10.50
N TYR A 45 -8.04 3.56 -9.33
CA TYR A 45 -7.71 2.88 -8.07
C TYR A 45 -8.91 2.70 -7.14
N LEU A 46 -8.83 1.69 -6.28
CA LEU A 46 -9.64 1.52 -5.08
C LEU A 46 -8.76 1.63 -3.83
N ALA A 47 -9.26 2.27 -2.78
CA ALA A 47 -8.70 2.16 -1.44
C ALA A 47 -9.78 1.60 -0.51
N VAL A 48 -9.46 0.49 0.17
CA VAL A 48 -10.34 -0.13 1.16
C VAL A 48 -9.93 0.38 2.53
N LEU A 49 -10.82 1.12 3.19
CA LEU A 49 -10.60 1.73 4.49
C LEU A 49 -10.83 0.71 5.64
N PRO A 50 -10.45 1.03 6.88
CA PRO A 50 -10.57 0.12 8.03
C PRO A 50 -12.01 -0.30 8.34
N ASP A 51 -12.97 0.57 8.05
CA ASP A 51 -14.42 0.33 8.21
C ASP A 51 -15.05 -0.38 7.00
N SER A 52 -14.23 -0.89 6.07
CA SER A 52 -14.63 -1.48 4.79
C SER A 52 -15.28 -0.51 3.80
N THR A 53 -15.26 0.81 4.09
CA THR A 53 -15.61 1.83 3.09
C THR A 53 -14.62 1.76 1.92
N VAL A 54 -15.13 1.85 0.70
CA VAL A 54 -14.32 1.83 -0.51
C VAL A 54 -14.31 3.22 -1.14
N LEU A 55 -13.11 3.79 -1.29
CA LEU A 55 -12.88 4.97 -2.11
C LEU A 55 -12.49 4.50 -3.51
N ALA A 56 -13.14 5.02 -4.55
CA ALA A 56 -12.87 4.67 -5.94
C ALA A 56 -12.63 5.93 -6.75
N GLU A 57 -11.39 6.16 -7.15
CA GLU A 57 -10.96 7.42 -7.78
C GLU A 57 -9.91 7.15 -8.86
N ARG A 58 -9.30 8.23 -9.37
CA ARG A 58 -8.29 8.20 -10.43
C ARG A 58 -7.04 8.99 -10.06
N VAL A 59 -5.90 8.58 -10.64
CA VAL A 59 -4.57 9.16 -10.47
C VAL A 59 -4.07 9.70 -11.81
N ASP A 60 -4.83 10.62 -12.42
CA ASP A 60 -4.66 11.08 -13.80
C ASP A 60 -4.51 12.60 -13.95
N LYS A 61 -4.20 13.31 -12.87
CA LYS A 61 -3.96 14.76 -12.90
C LYS A 61 -2.52 15.09 -13.28
N ASP A 62 -1.58 14.16 -13.04
CA ASP A 62 -0.14 14.32 -13.26
C ASP A 62 0.43 15.59 -12.57
N ASP A 63 -0.22 16.08 -11.52
CA ASP A 63 0.06 17.38 -10.89
C ASP A 63 1.09 17.31 -9.76
N GLY A 64 1.67 16.14 -9.53
CA GLY A 64 2.67 15.93 -8.51
C GLY A 64 2.11 15.97 -7.09
N LYS A 65 0.80 15.77 -6.90
CA LYS A 65 0.17 15.78 -5.57
C LYS A 65 -0.22 14.39 -5.09
N PHE A 66 -0.39 14.28 -3.78
CA PHE A 66 -0.94 13.08 -3.16
C PHE A 66 -2.46 13.06 -3.29
N VAL A 67 -3.00 12.00 -3.90
CA VAL A 67 -4.45 11.83 -4.10
C VAL A 67 -5.08 10.93 -3.03
N LEU A 68 -4.30 10.01 -2.46
CA LEU A 68 -4.67 9.27 -1.25
C LEU A 68 -3.76 9.68 -0.09
N LYS A 69 -4.35 9.91 1.09
CA LYS A 69 -3.64 10.14 2.36
C LYS A 69 -4.47 9.56 3.51
N ARG A 70 -4.48 8.24 3.67
CA ARG A 70 -5.35 7.52 4.63
C ARG A 70 -4.67 6.25 5.17
N ASP A 71 -5.11 5.80 6.33
CA ASP A 71 -4.88 4.42 6.76
C ASP A 71 -5.86 3.53 6.02
N VAL A 72 -5.35 2.47 5.41
CA VAL A 72 -6.10 1.59 4.50
C VAL A 72 -5.77 0.14 4.80
N LYS A 73 -6.72 -0.75 4.55
CA LYS A 73 -6.51 -2.19 4.52
C LYS A 73 -5.87 -2.64 3.20
N ALA A 74 -6.24 -1.98 2.10
CA ALA A 74 -5.69 -2.28 0.79
C ALA A 74 -5.75 -1.09 -0.17
N VAL A 75 -4.89 -1.11 -1.18
CA VAL A 75 -4.96 -0.27 -2.37
C VAL A 75 -4.97 -1.18 -3.60
N VAL A 76 -5.90 -0.96 -4.51
CA VAL A 76 -5.98 -1.71 -5.77
C VAL A 76 -5.83 -0.75 -6.93
N TYR A 77 -4.90 -1.00 -7.83
CA TYR A 77 -4.74 -0.27 -9.08
C TYR A 77 -5.32 -1.05 -10.25
N TYR A 78 -5.80 -0.35 -11.26
CA TYR A 78 -6.31 -0.95 -12.49
C TYR A 78 -5.97 -0.11 -13.72
N SER A 79 -5.63 -0.81 -14.80
CA SER A 79 -5.43 -0.24 -16.13
C SER A 79 -6.53 -0.71 -17.07
N ARG A 80 -7.38 0.24 -17.51
CA ARG A 80 -8.44 -0.06 -18.49
C ARG A 80 -7.91 -0.52 -19.84
N SER A 81 -6.75 -0.01 -20.27
CA SER A 81 -6.17 -0.30 -21.59
C SER A 81 -5.59 -1.70 -21.67
N SER A 82 -4.92 -2.17 -20.61
CA SER A 82 -4.33 -3.51 -20.57
C SER A 82 -5.20 -4.54 -19.87
N GLN A 83 -6.31 -4.14 -19.23
CA GLN A 83 -7.19 -5.02 -18.45
C GLN A 83 -6.46 -5.73 -17.29
N LEU A 84 -5.39 -5.11 -16.81
CA LEU A 84 -4.57 -5.59 -15.70
C LEU A 84 -4.88 -4.78 -14.44
N GLY A 85 -4.85 -5.45 -13.31
CA GLY A 85 -4.91 -4.82 -12.00
C GLY A 85 -3.91 -5.41 -11.02
N MET A 86 -3.71 -4.69 -9.92
CA MET A 86 -2.77 -5.06 -8.87
C MET A 86 -3.36 -4.67 -7.52
N ALA A 87 -3.52 -5.63 -6.62
CA ALA A 87 -3.94 -5.40 -5.25
C ALA A 87 -2.73 -5.39 -4.30
N PHE A 88 -2.63 -4.35 -3.49
CA PHE A 88 -1.67 -4.19 -2.40
C PHE A 88 -2.46 -4.32 -1.09
N VAL A 89 -2.32 -5.45 -0.40
CA VAL A 89 -3.14 -5.83 0.76
C VAL A 89 -2.25 -5.96 1.99
N TYR A 90 -2.67 -5.33 3.09
CA TYR A 90 -2.04 -5.46 4.39
C TYR A 90 -2.79 -6.52 5.22
N PRO A 91 -2.10 -7.32 6.05
CA PRO A 91 -2.77 -8.32 6.89
C PRO A 91 -3.63 -7.68 7.99
N GLU A 92 -3.27 -6.46 8.38
CA GLU A 92 -3.99 -5.60 9.32
C GLU A 92 -3.87 -4.13 8.88
N VAL A 93 -4.67 -3.24 9.47
CA VAL A 93 -4.52 -1.80 9.22
C VAL A 93 -3.35 -1.29 10.03
N TYR A 94 -2.23 -1.05 9.35
CA TYR A 94 -1.10 -0.41 9.99
C TYR A 94 -1.34 1.08 10.19
N LYS A 95 -1.08 1.54 11.41
CA LYS A 95 -1.18 2.96 11.76
C LYS A 95 -0.07 3.76 11.09
N GLY A 96 -0.47 4.84 10.43
CA GLY A 96 0.47 5.79 9.85
C GLY A 96 1.15 6.67 10.87
N ALA A 97 2.26 7.28 10.45
CA ALA A 97 2.86 8.37 11.21
C ALA A 97 1.83 9.47 11.48
N THR A 98 1.57 9.79 12.75
CA THR A 98 0.73 10.94 13.13
C THR A 98 1.61 12.12 13.49
N SER A 99 1.82 13.06 12.56
CA SER A 99 2.36 14.38 12.90
C SER A 99 1.56 15.50 12.23
N SER A 100 1.61 16.67 12.87
CA SER A 100 0.50 17.61 12.97
C SER A 100 0.13 18.42 11.73
N LYS A 101 0.79 18.24 10.57
CA LYS A 101 0.41 19.00 9.37
C LYS A 101 0.51 18.29 8.03
N ASP A 102 1.26 17.20 7.90
CA ASP A 102 1.21 16.37 6.70
C ASP A 102 1.83 15.00 6.96
N PHE A 103 1.30 14.02 6.21
CA PHE A 103 1.71 12.62 6.08
C PHE A 103 0.99 11.64 7.03
N ILE A 104 0.17 10.81 6.39
CA ILE A 104 -0.71 9.73 6.86
C ILE A 104 -0.14 8.41 6.28
N SER A 105 -0.51 7.21 6.75
CA SER A 105 0.21 5.96 6.39
C SER A 105 0.36 5.74 4.89
N ASN A 106 -0.75 5.59 4.18
CA ASN A 106 -0.76 5.20 2.78
C ASN A 106 -0.99 6.42 1.93
N MET A 107 -0.12 6.56 0.93
CA MET A 107 -0.16 7.69 0.02
C MET A 107 0.01 7.23 -1.41
N ILE A 108 -0.86 7.76 -2.28
CA ILE A 108 -0.71 7.64 -3.72
C ILE A 108 -0.24 8.98 -4.25
N TRP A 109 0.96 9.02 -4.82
CA TRP A 109 1.51 10.19 -5.47
C TRP A 109 1.23 10.13 -6.97
N ASP A 110 0.46 11.09 -7.48
CA ASP A 110 0.15 11.27 -8.89
C ASP A 110 1.30 11.99 -9.59
N ARG A 111 2.10 11.28 -10.39
CA ARG A 111 3.29 11.84 -11.05
C ARG A 111 3.24 11.62 -12.55
N LYS A 112 3.87 12.56 -13.26
CA LYS A 112 3.91 12.59 -14.72
C LYS A 112 4.51 11.34 -15.38
N THR A 113 5.40 10.63 -14.71
CA THR A 113 6.09 9.45 -15.28
C THR A 113 5.53 8.11 -14.80
N ASP A 114 4.98 8.08 -13.60
CA ASP A 114 4.54 6.90 -12.87
C ASP A 114 3.85 7.34 -11.58
N ASN A 115 2.95 6.50 -11.10
CA ASN A 115 2.31 6.68 -9.81
C ASN A 115 3.15 5.99 -8.73
N LYS A 116 3.14 6.51 -7.50
CA LYS A 116 3.82 5.86 -6.38
C LYS A 116 2.88 5.59 -5.22
N LEU A 117 2.83 4.33 -4.79
CA LEU A 117 2.22 3.94 -3.53
C LEU A 117 3.31 3.91 -2.44
N TYR A 118 3.08 4.67 -1.38
CA TYR A 118 3.91 4.68 -0.18
C TYR A 118 3.15 4.12 1.01
N PHE A 119 3.87 3.40 1.87
CA PHE A 119 3.45 3.15 3.26
C PHE A 119 4.48 3.77 4.22
N ASN A 120 4.03 4.77 4.97
CA ASN A 120 4.79 5.53 5.94
C ASN A 120 4.33 5.19 7.37
N ALA A 121 5.05 4.28 8.01
CA ALA A 121 4.68 3.75 9.32
C ALA A 121 5.12 4.67 10.46
N ALA A 122 4.28 4.79 11.49
CA ALA A 122 4.70 5.36 12.77
C ALA A 122 5.64 4.39 13.48
N VAL A 123 6.80 4.87 13.94
CA VAL A 123 7.73 4.06 14.75
C VAL A 123 8.11 4.68 16.08
N LYS A 124 7.63 5.90 16.36
CA LYS A 124 7.97 6.65 17.58
C LYS A 124 7.60 5.92 18.88
N ASP A 125 6.56 5.10 18.84
CA ASP A 125 6.02 4.41 20.01
C ASP A 125 6.82 3.15 20.39
N HIS A 126 7.75 2.70 19.53
CA HIS A 126 8.63 1.56 19.81
C HIS A 126 9.80 1.95 20.72
N LYS A 127 10.15 1.04 21.62
CA LYS A 127 11.22 1.18 22.63
C LYS A 127 12.41 0.30 22.30
N VAL A 128 13.56 0.62 22.87
CA VAL A 128 14.76 -0.24 22.79
C VAL A 128 14.41 -1.65 23.25
N GLY A 129 14.75 -2.63 22.40
CA GLY A 129 14.42 -4.04 22.62
C GLY A 129 13.18 -4.52 21.87
N ASP A 130 12.31 -3.62 21.39
CA ASP A 130 11.14 -4.00 20.60
C ASP A 130 11.57 -4.62 19.26
N GLU A 131 10.83 -5.65 18.86
CA GLU A 131 10.88 -6.25 17.52
C GLU A 131 9.48 -6.16 16.90
N PHE A 132 9.42 -5.73 15.64
CA PHE A 132 8.15 -5.55 14.93
C PHE A 132 8.33 -5.81 13.44
N GLU A 133 7.21 -6.05 12.77
CA GLU A 133 7.16 -6.41 11.35
C GLU A 133 6.06 -5.68 10.62
N TYR A 134 6.28 -5.49 9.32
CA TYR A 134 5.23 -5.09 8.38
C TYR A 134 5.22 -6.05 7.20
N HIS A 135 4.02 -6.42 6.77
CA HIS A 135 3.81 -7.29 5.63
C HIS A 135 2.94 -6.62 4.57
N LEU A 136 3.18 -6.97 3.31
CA LEU A 136 2.36 -6.53 2.20
C LEU A 136 2.26 -7.67 1.19
N LYS A 137 1.02 -8.09 0.91
CA LYS A 137 0.70 -8.99 -0.19
C LYS A 137 0.40 -8.15 -1.42
N PHE A 138 1.07 -8.49 -2.52
CA PHE A 138 0.85 -7.93 -3.83
C PHE A 138 0.23 -9.01 -4.73
N THR A 139 -0.96 -8.79 -5.26
CA THR A 139 -1.65 -9.76 -6.13
C THR A 139 -1.96 -9.12 -7.48
N PRO A 140 -1.29 -9.52 -8.58
CA PRO A 140 -1.71 -9.12 -9.91
C PRO A 140 -3.00 -9.86 -10.30
N PHE A 141 -3.83 -9.25 -11.14
CA PHE A 141 -5.03 -9.89 -11.68
C PHE A 141 -5.38 -9.35 -13.08
N VAL A 142 -6.19 -10.13 -13.79
CA VAL A 142 -6.81 -9.74 -15.06
C VAL A 142 -8.31 -9.58 -14.83
N ALA A 143 -8.90 -8.50 -15.31
CA ALA A 143 -10.34 -8.27 -15.20
C ALA A 143 -10.85 -7.35 -16.32
N GLY A 144 -12.11 -7.52 -16.70
CA GLY A 144 -12.79 -6.55 -17.56
C GLY A 144 -13.06 -5.21 -16.86
N PRO A 145 -13.29 -4.11 -17.61
CA PRO A 145 -13.59 -2.78 -17.06
C PRO A 145 -14.82 -2.72 -16.12
N GLU A 146 -15.74 -3.67 -16.24
CA GLU A 146 -16.94 -3.75 -15.41
C GLU A 146 -16.75 -4.60 -14.15
N GLU A 147 -15.73 -5.46 -14.12
CA GLU A 147 -15.56 -6.49 -13.09
C GLU A 147 -14.42 -6.18 -12.11
N TRP A 148 -13.43 -5.38 -12.54
CA TRP A 148 -12.19 -5.16 -11.80
C TRP A 148 -12.42 -4.63 -10.38
N LYS A 149 -13.48 -3.84 -10.14
CA LYS A 149 -13.77 -3.31 -8.81
C LYS A 149 -14.21 -4.40 -7.85
N SER A 150 -15.06 -5.31 -8.32
CA SER A 150 -15.56 -6.43 -7.53
C SER A 150 -14.42 -7.40 -7.22
N LEU A 151 -13.65 -7.78 -8.25
CA LEU A 151 -12.50 -8.66 -8.09
C LEU A 151 -11.43 -8.05 -7.16
N GLY A 152 -11.07 -6.78 -7.40
CA GLY A 152 -10.12 -6.06 -6.57
C GLY A 152 -10.55 -5.95 -5.11
N LYS A 153 -11.85 -5.74 -4.85
CA LYS A 153 -12.40 -5.76 -3.49
C LYS A 153 -12.29 -7.15 -2.86
N GLY A 154 -12.63 -8.21 -3.60
CA GLY A 154 -12.50 -9.59 -3.11
C GLY A 154 -11.06 -9.92 -2.69
N LEU A 155 -10.08 -9.52 -3.49
CA LEU A 155 -8.66 -9.67 -3.16
C LEU A 155 -8.25 -8.88 -1.90
N ALA A 156 -8.83 -7.69 -1.69
CA ALA A 156 -8.58 -6.87 -0.50
C ALA A 156 -9.18 -7.45 0.80
N GLU A 157 -10.08 -8.44 0.70
CA GLU A 157 -10.66 -9.11 1.84
C GLU A 157 -9.80 -10.29 2.34
N GLU A 158 -8.83 -10.75 1.54
CA GLU A 158 -7.89 -11.81 1.89
C GLU A 158 -6.88 -11.34 2.95
N THR A 159 -7.18 -11.61 4.23
CA THR A 159 -6.32 -11.30 5.38
C THR A 159 -5.72 -12.56 6.01
N GLY A 160 -4.55 -12.44 6.65
CA GLY A 160 -3.97 -13.52 7.48
C GLY A 160 -2.90 -14.38 6.79
N PHE A 161 -1.94 -13.74 6.11
CA PHE A 161 -0.82 -14.36 5.37
C PHE A 161 0.56 -14.01 5.98
#